data_AF-A0A7M5TQF1-F1
#
_entry.id   AF-A0A7M5TQF1-F1
#
_cell.length_a   1.000
_cell.length_b   1.000
_cell.length_c   1.000
_cell.angle_alpha   90.00
_cell.angle_beta   90.00
_cell.angle_gamma   90.00
#
_symmetry.space_group_name_H-M   'P 1'
#
loop_
_entity.id
_entity.type
_entity.pdbx_description
1 polymer ?
#
loop_
_entity_poly.entity_id
_entity_poly.type
_entity_poly.pdbx_seq_one_letter_code
_entity_poly.pdbx_strand_id
1 'polypeptide(L)'
;MPQKSGKKKTKLTEEEKLLRAEQKLLEEEEMRRRKEEMLTQFLKDKLGKEERNTKFNTTKLQNQWRVMMREAKSSELRKDIEILSQTFERVIDSKDAVLKSLVKDLDEAEEQYQTAIKSHLQNLRKLLDFQEERLQKADNEYNEEMDSITDEFDTERSLIVQQHHKEMNEIEDIMFAMEQQFEEAEADARQEFHSLRDEIKNKNLEDKHALRIQLESQVEDLWKQFQAALKNYNETTEERKMAFETLKTKDEKSAKEIEMQMRKLQRIQDKISQLKSKMVANSKEYDEKNRIIKEEREGIAVQFHNLKHEMNKQREQERGRLTTLTLQSNKSIKELQRKKEKGEKILKLAEMCRKFETEDEKVLPFYASSLSLLEKREVDQAIKEPPEQPLAELFQEYTALENFWKRYNKVMLDKLALNQENGNLLQENQQLRSVLKQYLDGISVSDEILSETNPLFIVNNKTNITLGVPVVDARVQGQPAQKTVVEAAHIVKNTI
;
A
#
# COMPACT_ATOMS: atom_id res chain seq x y z
N MET A 1 -107.70 -63.26 -111.30
CA MET A 1 -108.84 -63.32 -112.27
C MET A 1 -110.06 -62.71 -111.57
N PRO A 2 -110.98 -61.96 -112.22
CA PRO A 2 -111.15 -61.74 -113.67
C PRO A 2 -111.36 -60.25 -114.12
N GLN A 3 -111.18 -60.01 -115.44
CA GLN A 3 -111.92 -59.12 -116.38
C GLN A 3 -112.13 -57.60 -116.09
N LYS A 4 -112.34 -56.67 -117.03
CA LYS A 4 -112.13 -56.44 -118.49
C LYS A 4 -112.51 -54.96 -118.75
N SER A 5 -112.04 -54.44 -119.90
CA SER A 5 -112.69 -53.45 -120.78
C SER A 5 -112.17 -51.99 -120.75
N GLY A 6 -111.77 -51.52 -121.94
CA GLY A 6 -111.29 -50.16 -122.19
C GLY A 6 -112.33 -49.24 -122.82
N LYS A 7 -111.97 -47.96 -122.99
CA LYS A 7 -112.46 -47.07 -124.07
C LYS A 7 -111.67 -45.75 -124.14
N LYS A 8 -111.12 -45.52 -125.33
CA LYS A 8 -111.04 -44.28 -126.15
C LYS A 8 -110.34 -43.00 -125.64
N LYS A 9 -109.43 -42.54 -126.51
CA LYS A 9 -108.77 -41.22 -126.58
C LYS A 9 -109.76 -40.08 -126.84
N THR A 10 -109.56 -38.96 -126.14
CA THR A 10 -110.02 -37.61 -126.52
C THR A 10 -108.94 -36.60 -126.14
N LYS A 11 -108.87 -35.50 -126.92
CA LYS A 11 -107.75 -34.56 -127.03
C LYS A 11 -107.61 -33.59 -125.84
N LEU A 12 -106.38 -33.09 -125.76
CA LEU A 12 -105.71 -32.18 -124.83
C LEU A 12 -106.38 -30.81 -124.54
N THR A 13 -106.07 -30.27 -123.36
CA THR A 13 -105.94 -28.84 -123.06
C THR A 13 -104.53 -28.57 -122.48
N GLU A 14 -103.88 -27.48 -122.88
CA GLU A 14 -102.45 -27.20 -122.59
C GLU A 14 -102.15 -26.83 -121.11
N GLU A 15 -103.15 -26.53 -120.29
CA GLU A 15 -102.96 -26.20 -118.86
C GLU A 15 -102.62 -27.41 -117.98
N GLU A 16 -103.08 -28.62 -118.30
CA GLU A 16 -102.83 -29.81 -117.47
C GLU A 16 -101.41 -30.41 -117.67
N LYS A 17 -100.72 -30.04 -118.76
CA LYS A 17 -99.31 -30.45 -118.98
C LYS A 17 -98.33 -29.58 -118.19
N LEU A 18 -98.67 -28.32 -117.95
CA LEU A 18 -97.84 -27.37 -117.19
C LEU A 18 -97.89 -27.71 -115.70
N LEU A 19 -99.08 -28.02 -115.17
CA LEU A 19 -99.27 -28.46 -113.77
C LEU A 19 -98.56 -29.78 -113.44
N ARG A 20 -98.47 -30.71 -114.40
CA ARG A 20 -97.78 -31.99 -114.18
C ARG A 20 -96.26 -31.88 -114.29
N ALA A 21 -95.75 -30.93 -115.07
CA ALA A 21 -94.33 -30.59 -115.11
C ALA A 21 -93.92 -29.83 -113.85
N GLU A 22 -94.77 -28.91 -113.37
CA GLU A 22 -94.60 -28.17 -112.12
C GLU A 22 -94.64 -29.10 -110.89
N GLN A 23 -95.57 -30.07 -110.84
CA GLN A 23 -95.59 -31.10 -109.79
C GLN A 23 -94.34 -31.99 -109.77
N LYS A 24 -93.80 -32.38 -110.93
CA LYS A 24 -92.56 -33.17 -110.98
C LYS A 24 -91.33 -32.37 -110.53
N LEU A 25 -91.29 -31.08 -110.86
CA LEU A 25 -90.20 -30.19 -110.44
C LEU A 25 -90.29 -29.92 -108.93
N LEU A 26 -91.51 -29.80 -108.38
CA LEU A 26 -91.76 -29.75 -106.94
C LEU A 26 -91.36 -31.05 -106.23
N GLU A 27 -91.68 -32.21 -106.80
CA GLU A 27 -91.29 -33.52 -106.22
C GLU A 27 -89.77 -33.75 -106.28
N GLU A 28 -89.09 -33.36 -107.36
CA GLU A 28 -87.63 -33.43 -107.44
C GLU A 28 -86.95 -32.45 -106.50
N GLU A 29 -87.52 -31.24 -106.34
CA GLU A 29 -87.03 -30.24 -105.39
C GLU A 29 -87.30 -30.65 -103.94
N GLU A 30 -88.45 -31.26 -103.63
CA GLU A 30 -88.73 -31.89 -102.33
C GLU A 30 -87.79 -33.07 -102.06
N MET A 31 -87.47 -33.90 -103.06
CA MET A 31 -86.53 -35.00 -102.92
C MET A 31 -85.08 -34.52 -102.76
N ARG A 32 -84.70 -33.42 -103.43
CA ARG A 32 -83.40 -32.75 -103.23
C ARG A 32 -83.33 -32.14 -101.84
N ARG A 33 -84.38 -31.47 -101.40
CA ARG A 33 -84.51 -30.91 -100.05
C ARG A 33 -84.48 -32.00 -98.98
N ARG A 34 -85.15 -33.14 -99.16
CA ARG A 34 -85.05 -34.30 -98.25
C ARG A 34 -83.65 -34.88 -98.19
N LYS A 35 -82.92 -34.93 -99.31
CA LYS A 35 -81.51 -35.36 -99.33
C LYS A 35 -80.59 -34.36 -98.63
N GLU A 36 -80.81 -33.07 -98.83
CA GLU A 36 -80.10 -31.99 -98.12
C GLU A 36 -80.42 -32.00 -96.61
N GLU A 37 -81.67 -32.23 -96.22
CA GLU A 37 -82.11 -32.40 -94.83
C GLU A 37 -81.50 -33.66 -94.20
N MET A 38 -81.44 -34.78 -94.92
CA MET A 38 -80.73 -35.99 -94.44
C MET A 38 -79.23 -35.77 -94.30
N LEU A 39 -78.59 -35.07 -95.24
CA LEU A 39 -77.16 -34.78 -95.18
C LEU A 39 -76.83 -33.80 -94.05
N THR A 40 -77.63 -32.75 -93.88
CA THR A 40 -77.47 -31.79 -92.75
C THR A 40 -77.73 -32.46 -91.42
N GLN A 41 -78.73 -33.36 -91.31
CA GLN A 41 -78.95 -34.16 -90.11
C GLN A 41 -77.77 -35.10 -89.82
N PHE A 42 -77.22 -35.76 -90.84
CA PHE A 42 -76.02 -36.61 -90.70
C PHE A 42 -74.79 -35.81 -90.25
N LEU A 43 -74.55 -34.63 -90.84
CA LEU A 43 -73.47 -33.74 -90.44
C LEU A 43 -73.65 -33.21 -89.02
N LYS A 44 -74.88 -32.88 -88.62
CA LYS A 44 -75.23 -32.45 -87.26
C LYS A 44 -75.02 -33.56 -86.24
N ASP A 45 -75.36 -34.80 -86.57
CA ASP A 45 -75.08 -35.98 -85.74
C ASP A 45 -73.58 -36.29 -85.66
N LYS A 46 -72.83 -36.13 -86.76
CA LYS A 46 -71.37 -36.26 -86.78
C LYS A 46 -70.70 -35.20 -85.91
N LEU A 47 -71.11 -33.94 -86.05
CA LEU A 47 -70.63 -32.83 -85.23
C LEU A 47 -70.98 -33.06 -83.76
N GLY A 48 -72.21 -33.48 -83.44
CA GLY A 48 -72.62 -33.79 -82.07
C GLY A 48 -71.84 -34.97 -81.47
N LYS A 49 -71.50 -35.99 -82.26
CA LYS A 49 -70.60 -37.08 -81.82
C LYS A 49 -69.18 -36.57 -81.60
N GLU A 50 -68.66 -35.73 -82.49
CA GLU A 50 -67.34 -35.13 -82.34
C GLU A 50 -67.27 -34.21 -81.11
N GLU A 51 -68.26 -33.34 -80.89
CA GLU A 51 -68.34 -32.48 -79.71
C GLU A 51 -68.40 -33.28 -78.40
N ARG A 52 -69.20 -34.36 -78.37
CA ARG A 52 -69.25 -35.28 -77.22
C ARG A 52 -67.91 -35.97 -76.99
N ASN A 53 -67.27 -36.43 -78.06
CA ASN A 53 -65.94 -37.03 -77.98
C ASN A 53 -64.88 -36.03 -77.54
N THR A 54 -64.92 -34.78 -78.02
CA THR A 54 -64.00 -33.72 -77.62
C THR A 54 -64.22 -33.35 -76.16
N LYS A 55 -65.46 -33.22 -75.69
CA LYS A 55 -65.77 -32.99 -74.26
C LYS A 55 -65.25 -34.14 -73.40
N PHE A 56 -65.55 -35.38 -73.78
CA PHE A 56 -65.08 -36.57 -73.07
C PHE A 56 -63.54 -36.65 -73.04
N ASN A 57 -62.88 -36.45 -74.18
CA ASN A 57 -61.43 -36.46 -74.29
C ASN A 57 -60.80 -35.30 -73.50
N THR A 58 -61.41 -34.12 -73.48
CA THR A 58 -60.95 -32.98 -72.68
C THR A 58 -61.05 -33.31 -71.19
N THR A 59 -62.16 -33.88 -70.72
CA THR A 59 -62.30 -34.31 -69.31
C THR A 59 -61.32 -35.42 -68.97
N LYS A 60 -61.09 -36.38 -69.87
CA LYS A 60 -60.11 -37.46 -69.69
C LYS A 60 -58.69 -36.89 -69.59
N LEU A 61 -58.32 -35.98 -70.48
CA LEU A 61 -57.02 -35.31 -70.49
C LEU A 61 -56.86 -34.44 -69.23
N GLN A 62 -57.87 -33.67 -68.83
CA GLN A 62 -57.86 -32.90 -67.59
C GLN A 62 -57.69 -33.80 -66.36
N ASN A 63 -58.35 -34.96 -66.30
CA ASN A 63 -58.17 -35.90 -65.20
C ASN A 63 -56.75 -36.47 -65.18
N GLN A 64 -56.18 -36.83 -66.34
CA GLN A 64 -54.78 -37.27 -66.43
C GLN A 64 -53.80 -36.17 -66.01
N TRP A 65 -54.00 -34.92 -66.47
CA TRP A 65 -53.21 -33.77 -66.04
C TRP A 65 -53.34 -33.50 -64.55
N ARG A 66 -54.53 -33.61 -63.95
CA ARG A 66 -54.73 -33.47 -62.50
C ARG A 66 -54.00 -34.54 -61.70
N VAL A 67 -53.88 -35.76 -62.23
CA VAL A 67 -53.09 -36.81 -61.57
C VAL A 67 -51.61 -36.47 -61.67
N MET A 68 -51.10 -36.19 -62.88
CA MET A 68 -49.67 -35.84 -63.07
C MET A 68 -49.26 -34.59 -62.28
N MET A 69 -50.07 -33.53 -62.27
CA MET A 69 -49.79 -32.31 -61.52
C MET A 69 -49.86 -32.50 -60.01
N ARG A 70 -50.79 -33.35 -59.51
CA ARG A 70 -50.83 -33.68 -58.08
C ARG A 70 -49.63 -34.51 -57.66
N GLU A 71 -49.19 -35.44 -58.50
CA GLU A 71 -48.00 -36.25 -58.24
C GLU A 71 -46.74 -35.38 -58.25
N ALA A 72 -46.58 -34.51 -59.27
CA ALA A 72 -45.49 -33.54 -59.34
C ALA A 72 -45.48 -32.60 -58.12
N LYS A 73 -46.63 -32.01 -57.76
CA LYS A 73 -46.72 -31.12 -56.59
C LYS A 73 -46.50 -31.86 -55.28
N SER A 74 -46.96 -33.11 -55.17
CA SER A 74 -46.69 -33.94 -53.98
C SER A 74 -45.20 -34.28 -53.85
N SER A 75 -44.51 -34.52 -54.98
CA SER A 75 -43.07 -34.74 -54.96
C SER A 75 -42.30 -33.47 -54.62
N GLU A 76 -42.72 -32.31 -55.12
CA GLU A 76 -42.15 -31.00 -54.78
C GLU A 76 -42.31 -30.71 -53.28
N LEU A 77 -43.53 -30.81 -52.74
CA LEU A 77 -43.80 -30.57 -51.32
C LEU A 77 -43.03 -31.53 -50.41
N ARG A 78 -42.84 -32.79 -50.81
CA ARG A 78 -42.02 -33.74 -50.04
C ARG A 78 -40.56 -33.28 -49.97
N LYS A 79 -40.00 -32.80 -51.09
CA LYS A 79 -38.64 -32.23 -51.13
C LYS A 79 -38.55 -30.96 -50.28
N ASP A 80 -39.54 -30.08 -50.35
CA ASP A 80 -39.58 -28.86 -49.54
C ASP A 80 -39.64 -29.18 -48.04
N ILE A 81 -40.45 -30.18 -47.63
CA ILE A 81 -40.52 -30.67 -46.24
C ILE A 81 -39.16 -31.24 -45.81
N GLU A 82 -38.49 -32.00 -46.67
CA GLU A 82 -37.18 -32.57 -46.37
C GLU A 82 -36.11 -31.49 -46.20
N ILE A 83 -36.06 -30.51 -47.11
CA ILE A 83 -35.17 -29.35 -47.00
C ILE A 83 -35.47 -28.59 -45.71
N LEU A 84 -36.74 -28.34 -45.41
CA LEU A 84 -37.15 -27.63 -44.20
C LEU A 84 -36.74 -28.41 -42.93
N SER A 85 -36.92 -29.74 -42.91
CA SER A 85 -36.47 -30.61 -41.82
C SER A 85 -34.97 -30.49 -41.59
N GLN A 86 -34.16 -30.57 -42.67
CA GLN A 86 -32.71 -30.42 -42.59
C GLN A 86 -32.30 -29.02 -42.10
N THR A 87 -33.00 -27.97 -42.52
CA THR A 87 -32.74 -26.61 -42.01
C THR A 87 -33.08 -26.48 -40.53
N PHE A 88 -34.18 -27.09 -40.08
CA PHE A 88 -34.54 -27.11 -38.66
C PHE A 88 -33.52 -27.88 -37.82
N GLU A 89 -33.08 -29.06 -38.27
CA GLU A 89 -32.03 -29.82 -37.59
C GLU A 89 -30.74 -29.00 -37.45
N ARG A 90 -30.28 -28.34 -38.52
CA ARG A 90 -29.09 -27.45 -38.44
C ARG A 90 -29.27 -26.30 -37.46
N VAL A 91 -30.46 -25.70 -37.40
CA VAL A 91 -30.76 -24.63 -36.43
C VAL A 91 -30.79 -25.18 -35.01
N ILE A 92 -31.35 -26.37 -34.80
CA ILE A 92 -31.35 -27.05 -33.50
C ILE A 92 -29.91 -27.35 -33.08
N ASP A 93 -29.09 -27.95 -33.93
CA ASP A 93 -27.69 -28.24 -33.64
C ASP A 93 -26.89 -26.97 -33.29
N SER A 94 -27.13 -25.88 -34.03
CA SER A 94 -26.51 -24.58 -33.75
C SER A 94 -26.94 -24.02 -32.40
N LYS A 95 -28.23 -24.10 -32.07
CA LYS A 95 -28.75 -23.65 -30.77
C LYS A 95 -28.24 -24.53 -29.63
N ASP A 96 -28.17 -25.84 -29.81
CA ASP A 96 -27.64 -26.78 -28.83
C ASP A 96 -26.14 -26.57 -28.60
N ALA A 97 -25.37 -26.25 -29.64
CA ALA A 97 -23.97 -25.86 -29.50
C ALA A 97 -23.81 -24.56 -28.69
N VAL A 98 -24.65 -23.56 -28.95
CA VAL A 98 -24.67 -22.31 -28.16
C VAL A 98 -25.07 -22.58 -26.72
N LEU A 99 -26.11 -23.39 -26.47
CA LEU A 99 -26.53 -23.78 -25.12
C LEU A 99 -25.41 -24.49 -24.37
N LYS A 100 -24.70 -25.44 -25.01
CA LYS A 100 -23.57 -26.13 -24.40
C LYS A 100 -22.42 -25.17 -24.07
N SER A 101 -22.13 -24.22 -24.94
CA SER A 101 -21.13 -23.17 -24.65
C SER A 101 -21.55 -22.32 -23.45
N LEU A 102 -22.80 -21.85 -23.43
CA LEU A 102 -23.31 -21.02 -22.33
C LEU A 102 -23.33 -21.76 -20.99
N VAL A 103 -23.64 -23.06 -20.98
CA VAL A 103 -23.55 -23.88 -19.76
C VAL A 103 -22.11 -23.97 -19.27
N LYS A 104 -21.15 -24.21 -20.17
CA LYS A 104 -19.73 -24.24 -19.83
C LYS A 104 -19.23 -22.89 -19.30
N ASP A 105 -19.64 -21.79 -19.93
CA ASP A 105 -19.29 -20.44 -19.48
C ASP A 105 -19.89 -20.14 -18.09
N LEU A 106 -21.09 -20.66 -17.79
CA LEU A 106 -21.72 -20.59 -16.48
C LEU A 106 -20.94 -21.37 -15.41
N ASP A 107 -20.53 -22.60 -15.73
CA ASP A 107 -19.74 -23.44 -14.82
C ASP A 107 -18.37 -22.79 -14.54
N GLU A 108 -17.70 -22.26 -15.56
CA GLU A 108 -16.44 -21.54 -15.41
C GLU A 108 -16.59 -20.26 -14.57
N ALA A 109 -17.68 -19.51 -14.77
CA ALA A 109 -17.97 -18.32 -13.97
C ALA A 109 -18.24 -18.67 -12.51
N GLU A 110 -18.94 -19.78 -12.24
CA GLU A 110 -19.18 -20.27 -10.88
C GLU A 110 -17.86 -20.71 -10.21
N GLU A 111 -17.00 -21.46 -10.91
CA GLU A 111 -15.69 -21.85 -10.37
C GLU A 111 -14.80 -20.64 -10.05
N GLN A 112 -14.78 -19.64 -10.93
CA GLN A 112 -14.07 -18.39 -10.69
C GLN A 112 -14.62 -17.66 -9.47
N TYR A 113 -15.95 -17.57 -9.33
CA TYR A 113 -16.60 -16.97 -8.18
C TYR A 113 -16.27 -17.70 -6.86
N GLN A 114 -16.34 -19.03 -6.86
CA GLN A 114 -15.97 -19.86 -5.71
C GLN A 114 -14.50 -19.68 -5.32
N THR A 115 -13.61 -19.61 -6.30
CA THR A 115 -12.18 -19.37 -6.09
C THR A 115 -11.93 -17.98 -5.51
N ALA A 116 -12.60 -16.95 -6.02
CA ALA A 116 -12.52 -15.59 -5.51
C ALA A 116 -13.00 -15.50 -4.05
N ILE A 117 -14.11 -16.16 -3.70
CA ILE A 117 -14.60 -16.23 -2.31
C ILE A 117 -13.58 -16.93 -1.41
N LYS A 118 -13.06 -18.09 -1.81
CA LYS A 118 -12.06 -18.81 -1.01
C LYS A 118 -10.82 -17.95 -0.74
N SER A 119 -10.32 -17.26 -1.77
CA SER A 119 -9.20 -16.33 -1.65
C SER A 119 -9.53 -15.15 -0.71
N HIS A 120 -10.73 -14.56 -0.85
CA HIS A 120 -11.17 -13.48 0.02
C HIS A 120 -11.29 -13.92 1.49
N LEU A 121 -11.87 -15.08 1.76
CA LEU A 121 -11.98 -15.65 3.11
C LEU A 121 -10.60 -15.96 3.70
N GLN A 122 -9.65 -16.45 2.91
CA GLN A 122 -8.27 -16.65 3.36
C GLN A 122 -7.60 -15.32 3.72
N ASN A 123 -7.84 -14.26 2.93
CA ASN A 123 -7.31 -12.94 3.24
C ASN A 123 -7.94 -12.34 4.50
N LEU A 124 -9.26 -12.52 4.69
CA LEU A 124 -9.94 -12.15 5.92
C LEU A 124 -9.40 -12.91 7.13
N ARG A 125 -9.11 -14.21 6.98
CA ARG A 125 -8.51 -15.01 8.06
C ARG A 125 -7.12 -14.50 8.44
N LYS A 126 -6.25 -14.25 7.45
CA LYS A 126 -4.94 -13.63 7.70
C LYS A 126 -5.08 -12.29 8.41
N LEU A 127 -6.04 -11.46 8.00
CA LEU A 127 -6.30 -10.19 8.66
C LEU A 127 -6.73 -10.38 10.11
N LEU A 128 -7.60 -11.35 10.40
CA LEU A 128 -7.99 -11.70 11.77
C LEU A 128 -6.78 -12.17 12.58
N ASP A 129 -5.97 -13.07 12.05
CA ASP A 129 -4.75 -13.56 12.72
C ASP A 129 -3.80 -12.38 13.07
N PHE A 130 -3.63 -11.41 12.15
CA PHE A 130 -2.85 -10.20 12.43
C PHE A 130 -3.48 -9.31 13.50
N GLN A 131 -4.82 -9.21 13.54
CA GLN A 131 -5.49 -8.44 14.59
C GLN A 131 -5.39 -9.14 15.95
N GLU A 132 -5.48 -10.46 15.99
CA GLU A 132 -5.30 -11.26 17.21
C GLU A 132 -3.88 -11.13 17.74
N GLU A 133 -2.86 -11.24 16.89
CA GLU A 133 -1.46 -11.02 17.29
C GLU A 133 -1.24 -9.60 17.82
N ARG A 134 -1.80 -8.58 17.16
CA ARG A 134 -1.70 -7.20 17.62
C ARG A 134 -2.38 -6.99 18.97
N LEU A 135 -3.55 -7.60 19.17
CA LEU A 135 -4.29 -7.51 20.43
C LEU A 135 -3.53 -8.22 21.55
N GLN A 136 -2.98 -9.40 21.29
CA GLN A 136 -2.17 -10.13 22.25
C GLN A 136 -0.90 -9.37 22.64
N LYS A 137 -0.23 -8.73 21.66
CA LYS A 137 0.93 -7.89 21.93
C LYS A 137 0.57 -6.68 22.80
N ALA A 138 -0.55 -6.02 22.52
CA ALA A 138 -1.03 -4.90 23.34
C ALA A 138 -1.44 -5.34 24.76
N ASP A 139 -2.06 -6.52 24.90
CA ASP A 139 -2.42 -7.08 26.20
C ASP A 139 -1.17 -7.45 27.02
N ASN A 140 -0.17 -8.07 26.37
CA ASN A 140 1.12 -8.36 27.02
C ASN A 140 1.84 -7.07 27.45
N GLU A 141 1.94 -6.07 26.58
CA GLU A 141 2.54 -4.78 26.91
C GLU A 141 1.81 -4.10 28.08
N TYR A 142 0.47 -4.12 28.10
CA TYR A 142 -0.31 -3.60 29.20
C TYR A 142 -0.05 -4.33 30.52
N ASN A 143 0.00 -5.66 30.49
CA ASN A 143 0.27 -6.47 31.68
C ASN A 143 1.71 -6.25 32.18
N GLU A 144 2.70 -6.18 31.28
CA GLU A 144 4.10 -5.87 31.64
C GLU A 144 4.23 -4.48 32.27
N GLU A 145 3.56 -3.46 31.71
CA GLU A 145 3.52 -2.11 32.29
C GLU A 145 2.82 -2.10 33.65
N MET A 146 1.70 -2.82 33.80
CA MET A 146 0.99 -2.94 35.07
C MET A 146 1.85 -3.61 36.14
N ASP A 147 2.52 -4.72 35.81
CA ASP A 147 3.40 -5.43 36.72
C ASP A 147 4.60 -4.55 37.12
N SER A 148 5.22 -3.87 36.15
CA SER A 148 6.32 -2.93 36.43
C SER A 148 5.91 -1.80 37.37
N ILE A 149 4.75 -1.18 37.16
CA ILE A 149 4.24 -0.11 38.02
C ILE A 149 3.90 -0.66 39.41
N THR A 150 3.35 -1.87 39.49
CA THR A 150 3.02 -2.52 40.76
C THR A 150 4.28 -2.81 41.57
N ASP A 151 5.32 -3.35 40.93
CA ASP A 151 6.62 -3.60 41.55
C ASP A 151 7.30 -2.31 42.01
N GLU A 152 7.29 -1.25 41.18
CA GLU A 152 7.80 0.08 41.57
C GLU A 152 7.05 0.63 42.79
N PHE A 153 5.72 0.52 42.81
CA PHE A 153 4.91 0.98 43.93
C PHE A 153 5.17 0.17 45.21
N ASP A 154 5.25 -1.15 45.12
CA ASP A 154 5.51 -2.01 46.27
C ASP A 154 6.94 -1.84 46.82
N THR A 155 7.92 -1.61 45.95
CA THR A 155 9.29 -1.31 46.37
C THR A 155 9.38 0.06 47.05
N GLU A 156 8.77 1.10 46.48
CA GLU A 156 8.70 2.43 47.11
C GLU A 156 7.98 2.36 48.47
N ARG A 157 6.84 1.68 48.52
CA ARG A 157 6.09 1.45 49.75
C ARG A 157 6.93 0.74 50.80
N SER A 158 7.66 -0.32 50.42
CA SER A 158 8.55 -1.05 51.33
C SER A 158 9.66 -0.16 51.87
N LEU A 159 10.29 0.65 51.01
CA LEU A 159 11.33 1.61 51.42
C LEU A 159 10.80 2.65 52.41
N ILE A 160 9.62 3.25 52.12
CA ILE A 160 8.99 4.23 53.01
C ILE A 160 8.68 3.61 54.38
N VAL A 161 8.11 2.40 54.40
CA VAL A 161 7.78 1.70 55.66
C VAL A 161 9.04 1.37 56.45
N GLN A 162 10.11 0.90 55.79
CA GLN A 162 11.38 0.61 56.45
C GLN A 162 12.04 1.87 57.00
N GLN A 163 12.05 2.96 56.23
CA GLN A 163 12.61 4.23 56.66
C GLN A 163 11.83 4.80 57.85
N HIS A 164 10.50 4.80 57.79
CA HIS A 164 9.65 5.21 58.90
C HIS A 164 9.91 4.37 60.16
N HIS A 165 10.05 3.04 60.02
CA HIS A 165 10.36 2.18 61.16
C HIS A 165 11.74 2.49 61.76
N LYS A 166 12.74 2.76 60.91
CA LYS A 166 14.08 3.15 61.34
C LYS A 166 14.05 4.49 62.10
N GLU A 167 13.35 5.49 61.56
CA GLU A 167 13.19 6.79 62.21
C GLU A 167 12.46 6.68 63.56
N MET A 168 11.43 5.84 63.65
CA MET A 168 10.75 5.58 64.92
C MET A 168 11.70 4.95 65.95
N ASN A 169 12.50 3.96 65.56
CA ASN A 169 13.47 3.34 66.47
C ASN A 169 14.56 4.35 66.89
N GLU A 170 15.05 5.20 65.97
CA GLU A 170 16.01 6.26 66.29
C GLU A 170 15.44 7.28 67.28
N ILE A 171 14.16 7.64 67.16
CA ILE A 171 13.47 8.50 68.12
C ILE A 171 13.32 7.81 69.48
N GLU A 172 12.95 6.53 69.51
CA GLU A 172 12.87 5.74 70.75
C GLU A 172 14.24 5.68 71.46
N ASP A 173 15.32 5.46 70.73
CA ASP A 173 16.69 5.45 71.27
C ASP A 173 17.09 6.83 71.83
N ILE A 174 16.76 7.92 71.13
CA ILE A 174 17.01 9.29 71.61
C ILE A 174 16.20 9.57 72.87
N MET A 175 14.93 9.17 72.90
CA MET A 175 14.08 9.33 74.09
C MET A 175 14.66 8.57 75.28
N PHE A 176 15.08 7.33 75.08
CA PHE A 176 15.69 6.52 76.13
C PHE A 176 16.99 7.14 76.65
N ALA A 177 17.88 7.58 75.75
CA ALA A 177 19.12 8.24 76.14
C ALA A 177 18.87 9.57 76.88
N MET A 178 17.84 10.32 76.47
CA MET A 178 17.44 11.57 77.11
C MET A 178 16.85 11.32 78.51
N GLU A 179 16.00 10.31 78.67
CA GLU A 179 15.48 9.88 79.98
C GLU A 179 16.62 9.48 80.91
N GLN A 180 17.58 8.67 80.43
CA GLN A 180 18.74 8.28 81.23
C GLN A 180 19.60 9.49 81.65
N GLN A 181 19.83 10.45 80.74
CA GLN A 181 20.55 11.69 81.09
C GLN A 181 19.82 12.52 82.13
N PHE A 182 18.48 12.58 82.07
CA PHE A 182 17.70 13.27 83.10
C PHE A 182 17.77 12.57 84.44
N GLU A 183 17.69 11.23 84.47
CA GLU A 183 17.85 10.45 85.70
C GLU A 183 19.25 10.64 86.32
N GLU A 184 20.31 10.62 85.51
CA GLU A 184 21.69 10.89 85.94
C GLU A 184 21.84 12.31 86.48
N ALA A 185 21.34 13.32 85.75
CA ALA A 185 21.39 14.71 86.20
C ALA A 185 20.59 14.94 87.49
N GLU A 186 19.44 14.27 87.66
CA GLU A 186 18.67 14.32 88.90
C GLU A 186 19.44 13.65 90.06
N ALA A 187 20.09 12.51 89.80
CA ALA A 187 20.92 11.82 90.78
C ALA A 187 22.12 12.68 91.21
N ASP A 188 22.83 13.30 90.27
CA ASP A 188 23.94 14.22 90.53
C ASP A 188 23.48 15.42 91.34
N ALA A 189 22.37 16.06 90.97
CA ALA A 189 21.81 17.19 91.73
C ALA A 189 21.42 16.79 93.16
N ARG A 190 20.85 15.60 93.35
CA ARG A 190 20.55 15.04 94.69
C ARG A 190 21.84 14.78 95.47
N GLN A 191 22.88 14.25 94.84
CA GLN A 191 24.18 13.99 95.46
C GLN A 191 24.88 15.29 95.86
N GLU A 192 24.92 16.29 94.97
CA GLU A 192 25.47 17.62 95.27
C GLU A 192 24.72 18.28 96.42
N PHE A 193 23.39 18.22 96.43
CA PHE A 193 22.58 18.72 97.54
C PHE A 193 22.95 18.05 98.87
N HIS A 194 23.10 16.73 98.88
CA HIS A 194 23.55 16.00 100.07
C HIS A 194 24.96 16.39 100.51
N SER A 195 25.90 16.52 99.57
CA SER A 195 27.28 16.95 99.84
C SER A 195 27.31 18.34 100.45
N LEU A 196 26.62 19.32 99.84
CA LEU A 196 26.55 20.69 100.34
C LEU A 196 25.92 20.75 101.74
N ARG A 197 24.87 19.95 101.98
CA ARG A 197 24.24 19.84 103.29
C ARG A 197 25.22 19.34 104.35
N ASP A 198 26.01 18.32 104.02
CA ASP A 198 26.97 17.71 104.94
C ASP A 198 28.20 18.63 105.14
N GLU A 199 28.65 19.35 104.12
CA GLU A 199 29.66 20.42 104.24
C GLU A 199 29.20 21.53 105.19
N ILE A 200 27.96 22.02 105.05
CA ILE A 200 27.40 23.03 105.95
C ILE A 200 27.35 22.50 107.39
N LYS A 201 27.00 21.22 107.57
CA LYS A 201 26.99 20.57 108.88
C LYS A 201 28.40 20.49 109.48
N ASN A 202 29.39 20.09 108.69
CA ASN A 202 30.79 20.00 109.11
C ASN A 202 31.37 21.37 109.45
N LYS A 203 31.11 22.38 108.61
CA LYS A 203 31.53 23.76 108.87
C LYS A 203 30.95 24.29 110.17
N ASN A 204 29.67 24.04 110.45
CA ASN A 204 29.07 24.41 111.74
C ASN A 204 29.73 23.68 112.93
N LEU A 205 30.18 22.43 112.75
CA LEU A 205 30.94 21.71 113.78
C LEU A 205 32.33 22.30 113.98
N GLU A 206 33.03 22.63 112.90
CA GLU A 206 34.34 23.30 112.92
C GLU A 206 34.25 24.67 113.58
N ASP A 207 33.27 25.50 113.21
CA ASP A 207 33.03 26.82 113.82
C ASP A 207 32.75 26.69 115.32
N LYS A 208 31.96 25.68 115.74
CA LYS A 208 31.72 25.38 117.15
C LYS A 208 33.00 24.94 117.87
N HIS A 209 33.85 24.15 117.24
CA HIS A 209 35.14 23.73 117.78
C HIS A 209 36.13 24.90 117.88
N ALA A 210 36.22 25.73 116.85
CA ALA A 210 37.05 26.93 116.82
C ALA A 210 36.63 27.92 117.92
N LEU A 211 35.33 28.14 118.10
CA LEU A 211 34.81 28.98 119.18
C LEU A 211 35.16 28.42 120.56
N ARG A 212 35.10 27.08 120.73
CA ARG A 212 35.52 26.42 121.98
C ARG A 212 37.01 26.69 122.26
N ILE A 213 37.88 26.45 121.28
CA ILE A 213 39.33 26.67 121.43
C ILE A 213 39.62 28.14 121.75
N GLN A 214 38.94 29.08 121.08
CA GLN A 214 39.10 30.50 121.35
C GLN A 214 38.70 30.87 122.78
N LEU A 215 37.59 30.33 123.29
CA LEU A 215 37.14 30.56 124.66
C LEU A 215 38.10 29.94 125.68
N GLU A 216 38.61 28.73 125.42
CA GLU A 216 39.64 28.08 126.25
C GLU A 216 40.94 28.90 126.29
N SER A 217 41.39 29.43 125.15
CA SER A 217 42.56 30.32 125.06
C SER A 217 42.35 31.64 125.82
N GLN A 218 41.17 32.24 125.76
CA GLN A 218 40.86 33.47 126.52
C GLN A 218 40.93 33.23 128.04
N VAL A 219 40.52 32.05 128.50
CA VAL A 219 40.63 31.66 129.92
C VAL A 219 42.10 31.53 130.33
N GLU A 220 42.94 30.91 129.49
CA GLU A 220 44.40 30.83 129.75
C GLU A 220 45.09 32.20 129.75
N ASP A 221 44.68 33.11 128.86
CA ASP A 221 45.26 34.45 128.80
C ASP A 221 44.89 35.31 130.01
N LEU A 222 43.65 35.20 130.50
CA LEU A 222 43.24 35.85 131.76
C LEU A 222 44.02 35.30 132.96
N TRP A 223 44.34 34.01 132.95
CA TRP A 223 45.20 33.38 133.97
C TRP A 223 46.63 33.92 133.94
N LYS A 224 47.23 34.08 132.74
CA LYS A 224 48.56 34.70 132.57
C LYS A 224 48.59 36.16 132.99
N GLN A 225 47.54 36.94 132.71
CA GLN A 225 47.44 38.35 133.12
C GLN A 225 47.42 38.49 134.65
N PHE A 226 46.74 37.57 135.34
CA PHE A 226 46.77 37.48 136.81
C PHE A 226 48.19 37.23 137.35
N GLN A 227 48.95 36.36 136.67
CA GLN A 227 50.32 36.03 137.05
C GLN A 227 51.31 37.16 136.73
N ALA A 228 51.06 37.92 135.66
CA ALA A 228 51.87 39.07 135.24
C ALA A 228 51.71 40.27 136.18
N ALA A 229 50.51 40.55 136.68
CA ALA A 229 50.27 41.63 137.66
C ALA A 229 51.06 41.43 138.96
N LEU A 230 51.28 40.17 139.36
CA LEU A 230 52.06 39.79 140.55
C LEU A 230 53.57 39.95 140.34
N LYS A 231 54.04 39.81 139.10
CA LYS A 231 55.45 39.98 138.69
C LYS A 231 55.83 41.46 138.48
N ASN A 232 54.88 42.28 138.02
CA ASN A 232 55.07 43.69 137.69
C ASN A 232 55.32 44.61 138.91
N TYR A 233 55.01 44.17 140.14
CA TYR A 233 55.40 44.89 141.37
C TYR A 233 56.91 44.76 141.67
N ASN A 234 57.53 43.65 141.29
CA ASN A 234 58.94 43.33 141.55
C ASN A 234 59.91 43.88 140.49
N GLU A 235 59.41 44.25 139.31
CA GLU A 235 60.23 44.68 138.16
C GLU A 235 60.21 46.21 137.96
N THR A 236 59.85 46.97 139.01
CA THR A 236 59.92 48.44 139.03
C THR A 236 61.36 48.93 139.23
N THR A 237 62.32 48.41 138.47
CA THR A 237 63.70 48.91 138.33
C THR A 237 64.21 48.48 136.94
N GLU A 238 65.08 49.28 136.33
CA GLU A 238 65.74 49.09 135.02
C GLU A 238 65.08 49.64 133.74
N GLU A 239 64.92 50.97 133.69
CA GLU A 239 64.58 51.78 132.50
C GLU A 239 65.56 51.73 131.29
N ARG A 240 66.47 50.75 131.16
CA ARG A 240 67.47 50.71 130.05
C ARG A 240 67.19 49.74 128.91
N LYS A 241 66.03 49.06 128.89
CA LYS A 241 65.67 48.08 127.83
C LYS A 241 64.81 48.64 126.69
N MET A 242 64.21 49.82 126.84
CA MET A 242 63.21 50.35 125.88
C MET A 242 63.78 50.96 124.59
N ALA A 243 65.09 51.22 124.47
CA ALA A 243 65.64 51.86 123.27
C ALA A 243 66.02 50.88 122.14
N PHE A 244 66.24 49.59 122.43
CA PHE A 244 66.72 48.61 121.44
C PHE A 244 65.58 47.89 120.69
N GLU A 245 64.45 47.64 121.36
CA GLU A 245 63.35 46.84 120.80
C GLU A 245 62.53 47.58 119.73
N THR A 246 62.57 48.92 119.73
CA THR A 246 61.88 49.78 118.77
C THR A 246 62.56 49.78 117.38
N LEU A 247 63.85 49.45 117.32
CA LEU A 247 64.61 49.36 116.07
C LEU A 247 64.52 47.97 115.43
N LYS A 248 64.57 46.89 116.24
CA LYS A 248 64.44 45.50 115.76
C LYS A 248 63.07 45.20 115.12
N THR A 249 62.00 45.79 115.65
CA THR A 249 60.63 45.62 115.15
C THR A 249 60.36 46.34 113.82
N LYS A 250 61.19 47.31 113.41
CA LYS A 250 61.07 47.99 112.11
C LYS A 250 61.75 47.22 110.97
N ASP A 251 62.86 46.55 111.25
CA ASP A 251 63.58 45.73 110.26
C ASP A 251 62.81 44.44 109.90
N GLU A 252 62.21 43.76 110.88
CA GLU A 252 61.40 42.55 110.63
C GLU A 252 60.13 42.83 109.80
N LYS A 253 59.55 44.02 109.93
CA LYS A 253 58.37 44.42 109.14
C LYS A 253 58.75 44.68 107.69
N SER A 254 59.88 45.37 107.46
CA SER A 254 60.38 45.68 106.11
C SER A 254 60.78 44.42 105.34
N ALA A 255 61.40 43.43 106.01
CA ALA A 255 61.78 42.17 105.39
C ALA A 255 60.57 41.32 104.94
N LYS A 256 59.52 41.24 105.77
CA LYS A 256 58.28 40.51 105.45
C LYS A 256 57.51 41.16 104.29
N GLU A 257 57.56 42.48 104.19
CA GLU A 257 56.89 43.23 103.13
C GLU A 257 57.58 43.02 101.77
N ILE A 258 58.93 42.98 101.74
CA ILE A 258 59.71 42.66 100.53
C ILE A 258 59.42 41.22 100.06
N GLU A 259 59.37 40.25 100.97
CA GLU A 259 59.07 38.85 100.62
C GLU A 259 57.65 38.69 100.05
N MET A 260 56.66 39.37 100.62
CA MET A 260 55.29 39.36 100.12
C MET A 260 55.20 39.97 98.71
N GLN A 261 55.90 41.08 98.46
CA GLN A 261 55.93 41.69 97.13
C GLN A 261 56.64 40.80 96.11
N MET A 262 57.74 40.13 96.47
CA MET A 262 58.40 39.18 95.57
C MET A 262 57.50 37.99 95.20
N ARG A 263 56.78 37.40 96.16
CA ARG A 263 55.82 36.31 95.87
C ARG A 263 54.67 36.79 94.98
N LYS A 264 54.19 38.02 95.16
CA LYS A 264 53.15 38.62 94.30
C LYS A 264 53.66 38.85 92.88
N LEU A 265 54.90 39.32 92.74
CA LEU A 265 55.57 39.54 91.46
C LEU A 265 55.76 38.21 90.71
N GLN A 266 56.18 37.14 91.39
CA GLN A 266 56.29 35.80 90.82
C GLN A 266 54.95 35.26 90.31
N ARG A 267 53.87 35.37 91.10
CA ARG A 267 52.53 34.92 90.66
C ARG A 267 52.04 35.68 89.42
N ILE A 268 52.31 36.98 89.34
CA ILE A 268 51.95 37.79 88.17
C ILE A 268 52.79 37.36 86.95
N GLN A 269 54.09 37.12 87.13
CA GLN A 269 55.00 36.63 86.09
C GLN A 269 54.55 35.26 85.53
N ASP A 270 54.17 34.33 86.39
CA ASP A 270 53.67 33.01 86.01
C ASP A 270 52.35 33.10 85.24
N LYS A 271 51.44 34.00 85.67
CA LYS A 271 50.15 34.23 85.01
C LYS A 271 50.32 34.88 83.63
N ILE A 272 51.26 35.81 83.49
CA ILE A 272 51.65 36.37 82.19
C ILE A 272 52.21 35.29 81.27
N SER A 273 53.06 34.40 81.80
CA SER A 273 53.65 33.31 81.02
C SER A 273 52.60 32.31 80.55
N GLN A 274 51.65 31.93 81.40
CA GLN A 274 50.52 31.08 81.02
C GLN A 274 49.62 31.71 79.95
N LEU A 275 49.30 33.00 80.09
CA LEU A 275 48.48 33.73 79.11
C LEU A 275 49.18 33.83 77.75
N LYS A 276 50.50 34.07 77.74
CA LYS A 276 51.30 34.05 76.50
C LYS A 276 51.29 32.68 75.84
N SER A 277 51.47 31.60 76.60
CA SER A 277 51.41 30.22 76.08
C SER A 277 50.03 29.89 75.50
N LYS A 278 48.95 30.30 76.18
CA LYS A 278 47.58 30.14 75.67
C LYS A 278 47.34 30.92 74.38
N MET A 279 47.84 32.15 74.28
CA MET A 279 47.69 32.98 73.07
C MET A 279 48.40 32.35 71.86
N VAL A 280 49.60 31.82 72.05
CA VAL A 280 50.36 31.12 70.99
C VAL A 280 49.67 29.81 70.59
N ALA A 281 49.17 29.03 71.56
CA ALA A 281 48.43 27.80 71.26
C ALA A 281 47.16 28.09 70.44
N ASN A 282 46.39 29.10 70.85
CA ASN A 282 45.18 29.52 70.17
C ASN A 282 45.46 30.02 68.74
N SER A 283 46.52 30.82 68.54
CA SER A 283 46.94 31.26 67.20
C SER A 283 47.25 30.07 66.28
N LYS A 284 48.02 29.10 66.77
CA LYS A 284 48.38 27.90 65.99
C LYS A 284 47.16 27.07 65.63
N GLU A 285 46.20 26.92 66.54
CA GLU A 285 44.96 26.19 66.29
C GLU A 285 44.11 26.87 65.21
N TYR A 286 43.98 28.20 65.25
CA TYR A 286 43.25 28.95 64.22
C TYR A 286 43.95 28.94 62.86
N ASP A 287 45.29 29.03 62.84
CA ASP A 287 46.06 28.93 61.60
C ASP A 287 45.89 27.56 60.94
N GLU A 288 45.89 26.48 61.74
CA GLU A 288 45.69 25.12 61.24
C GLU A 288 44.25 24.90 60.75
N LYS A 289 43.24 25.36 61.50
CA LYS A 289 41.83 25.31 61.08
C LYS A 289 41.61 26.07 59.77
N ASN A 290 42.18 27.28 59.66
CA ASN A 290 42.08 28.07 58.44
C ASN A 290 42.79 27.41 57.25
N ARG A 291 43.91 26.72 57.49
CA ARG A 291 44.61 25.96 56.46
C ARG A 291 43.74 24.84 55.90
N ILE A 292 43.17 24.00 56.78
CA ILE A 292 42.29 22.88 56.39
C ILE A 292 41.09 23.38 55.59
N ILE A 293 40.38 24.41 56.09
CA ILE A 293 39.22 24.98 55.39
C ILE A 293 39.61 25.52 54.01
N LYS A 294 40.80 26.11 53.87
CA LYS A 294 41.27 26.63 52.59
C LYS A 294 41.60 25.50 51.61
N GLU A 295 42.24 24.43 52.07
CA GLU A 295 42.53 23.23 51.28
C GLU A 295 41.24 22.53 50.82
N GLU A 296 40.26 22.38 51.71
CA GLU A 296 38.94 21.83 51.36
C GLU A 296 38.21 22.70 50.34
N ARG A 297 38.20 24.02 50.53
CA ARG A 297 37.58 24.96 49.59
C ARG A 297 38.23 24.88 48.20
N GLU A 298 39.57 24.82 48.14
CA GLU A 298 40.29 24.67 46.88
C GLU A 298 40.03 23.30 46.24
N GLY A 299 39.96 22.23 47.02
CA GLY A 299 39.57 20.89 46.56
C GLY A 299 38.18 20.88 45.93
N ILE A 300 37.18 21.46 46.62
CA ILE A 300 35.80 21.58 46.10
C ILE A 300 35.77 22.46 44.84
N ALA A 301 36.54 23.56 44.79
CA ALA A 301 36.60 24.41 43.61
C ALA A 301 37.15 23.67 42.38
N VAL A 302 38.18 22.83 42.55
CA VAL A 302 38.72 21.99 41.47
C VAL A 302 37.68 20.96 41.02
N GLN A 303 37.00 20.28 41.95
CA GLN A 303 35.93 19.34 41.62
C GLN A 303 34.79 20.01 40.85
N PHE A 304 34.38 21.21 41.27
CA PHE A 304 33.37 22.01 40.57
C PHE A 304 33.80 22.38 39.15
N HIS A 305 35.05 22.82 38.97
CA HIS A 305 35.57 23.15 37.64
C HIS A 305 35.64 21.92 36.72
N ASN A 306 36.05 20.77 37.24
CA ASN A 306 36.09 19.51 36.49
C ASN A 306 34.67 19.07 36.08
N LEU A 307 33.71 19.11 37.01
CA LEU A 307 32.32 18.76 36.72
C LEU A 307 31.71 19.71 35.69
N LYS A 308 31.98 21.01 35.81
CA LYS A 308 31.53 22.02 34.83
C LYS A 308 32.14 21.79 33.45
N HIS A 309 33.41 21.39 33.38
CA HIS A 309 34.06 21.04 32.13
C HIS A 309 33.43 19.81 31.48
N GLU A 310 33.21 18.74 32.25
CA GLU A 310 32.59 17.51 31.73
C GLU A 310 31.14 17.74 31.30
N MET A 311 30.37 18.52 32.06
CA MET A 311 29.00 18.92 31.69
C MET A 311 28.99 19.69 30.36
N ASN A 312 29.91 20.63 30.16
CA ASN A 312 30.00 21.39 28.91
C ASN A 312 30.42 20.50 27.73
N LYS A 313 31.34 19.57 27.96
CA LYS A 313 31.77 18.60 26.95
C LYS A 313 30.63 17.67 26.54
N GLN A 314 29.85 17.17 27.48
CA GLN A 314 28.64 16.38 27.18
C GLN A 314 27.61 17.21 26.40
N ARG A 315 27.34 18.45 26.81
CA ARG A 315 26.42 19.34 26.07
C ARG A 315 26.87 19.56 24.62
N GLU A 316 28.16 19.76 24.38
CA GLU A 316 28.68 19.94 23.02
C GLU A 316 28.62 18.64 22.21
N GLN A 317 28.90 17.49 22.82
CA GLN A 317 28.76 16.18 22.17
C GLN A 317 27.30 15.90 21.77
N GLU A 318 26.35 16.12 22.67
CA GLU A 318 24.93 15.92 22.40
C GLU A 318 24.41 16.91 21.35
N ARG A 319 24.86 18.17 21.42
CA ARG A 319 24.58 19.16 20.36
C ARG A 319 25.13 18.71 19.00
N GLY A 320 26.34 18.15 18.98
CA GLY A 320 26.96 17.58 17.78
C GLY A 320 26.13 16.41 17.23
N ARG A 321 25.78 15.44 18.07
CA ARG A 321 24.92 14.29 17.72
C ARG A 321 23.57 14.72 17.16
N LEU A 322 22.90 15.66 17.83
CA LEU A 322 21.63 16.21 17.37
C LEU A 322 21.75 16.89 16.01
N THR A 323 22.83 17.64 15.79
CA THR A 323 23.11 18.29 14.50
C THR A 323 23.32 17.25 13.39
N THR A 324 24.12 16.22 13.64
CA THR A 324 24.35 15.11 12.70
C THR A 324 23.05 14.37 12.38
N LEU A 325 22.26 14.01 13.39
CA LEU A 325 20.98 13.34 13.21
C LEU A 325 20.01 14.20 12.39
N THR A 326 19.92 15.49 12.70
CA THR A 326 19.06 16.43 11.98
C THR A 326 19.46 16.55 10.52
N LEU A 327 20.77 16.64 10.23
CA LEU A 327 21.26 16.71 8.85
C LEU A 327 21.00 15.42 8.07
N GLN A 328 21.27 14.25 8.68
CA GLN A 328 21.05 12.95 8.05
C GLN A 328 19.56 12.67 7.82
N SER A 329 18.71 12.99 8.80
CA SER A 329 17.25 12.88 8.68
C SER A 329 16.74 13.77 7.55
N ASN A 330 17.10 15.06 7.53
CA ASN A 330 16.69 15.97 6.46
C ASN A 330 17.20 15.54 5.08
N LYS A 331 18.42 15.00 4.99
CA LYS A 331 18.95 14.45 3.73
C LYS A 331 18.12 13.25 3.26
N SER A 332 17.78 12.35 4.18
CA SER A 332 16.95 11.16 3.88
C SER A 332 15.53 11.55 3.47
N ILE A 333 14.91 12.52 4.16
CA ILE A 333 13.61 13.07 3.81
C ILE A 333 13.65 13.67 2.39
N LYS A 334 14.65 14.49 2.07
CA LYS A 334 14.80 15.06 0.72
C LYS A 334 14.96 13.98 -0.35
N GLU A 335 15.75 12.94 -0.10
CA GLU A 335 15.91 11.82 -1.05
C GLU A 335 14.62 11.03 -1.24
N LEU A 336 13.89 10.75 -0.16
CA LEU A 336 12.58 10.09 -0.23
C LEU A 336 11.56 10.94 -0.98
N GLN A 337 11.55 12.26 -0.75
CA GLN A 337 10.68 13.19 -1.46
C GLN A 337 11.01 13.25 -2.95
N ARG A 338 12.30 13.26 -3.31
CA ARG A 338 12.74 13.14 -4.71
C ARG A 338 12.29 11.83 -5.35
N LYS A 339 12.36 10.70 -4.63
CA LYS A 339 11.84 9.40 -5.11
C LYS A 339 10.32 9.42 -5.29
N LYS A 340 9.59 10.02 -4.35
CA LYS A 340 8.13 10.21 -4.43
C LYS A 340 7.75 11.02 -5.67
N GLU A 341 8.39 12.17 -5.89
CA GLU A 341 8.16 13.02 -7.07
C GLU A 341 8.43 12.28 -8.38
N LYS A 342 9.51 11.47 -8.44
CA LYS A 342 9.78 10.61 -9.59
C LYS A 342 8.67 9.57 -9.80
N GLY A 343 8.23 8.91 -8.74
CA GLY A 343 7.12 7.95 -8.79
C GLY A 343 5.82 8.59 -9.28
N GLU A 344 5.45 9.75 -8.73
CA GLU A 344 4.28 10.52 -9.18
C GLU A 344 4.39 10.93 -10.65
N LYS A 345 5.58 11.34 -11.11
CA LYS A 345 5.81 11.66 -12.51
C LYS A 345 5.63 10.45 -13.42
N ILE A 346 6.14 9.28 -13.02
CA ILE A 346 5.95 8.01 -13.75
C ILE A 346 4.45 7.66 -13.83
N LEU A 347 3.72 7.77 -12.72
CA LEU A 347 2.28 7.48 -12.71
C LEU A 347 1.49 8.46 -13.59
N LYS A 348 1.76 9.77 -13.50
CA LYS A 348 1.12 10.78 -14.35
C LYS A 348 1.41 10.52 -15.84
N LEU A 349 2.65 10.18 -16.19
CA LEU A 349 2.99 9.82 -17.57
C LEU A 349 2.27 8.55 -18.01
N ALA A 350 2.23 7.51 -17.18
CA ALA A 350 1.51 6.28 -17.47
C ALA A 350 0.00 6.52 -17.70
N GLU A 351 -0.63 7.37 -16.87
CA GLU A 351 -2.03 7.76 -17.03
C GLU A 351 -2.27 8.56 -18.33
N MET A 352 -1.38 9.50 -18.65
CA MET A 352 -1.45 10.26 -19.91
C MET A 352 -1.28 9.34 -21.12
N CYS A 353 -0.33 8.41 -21.09
CA CYS A 353 -0.12 7.43 -22.16
C CYS A 353 -1.33 6.50 -22.31
N ARG A 354 -1.94 6.06 -21.22
CA ARG A 354 -3.12 5.17 -21.21
C ARG A 354 -4.33 5.75 -21.93
N LYS A 355 -4.43 7.09 -22.05
CA LYS A 355 -5.50 7.75 -22.82
C LYS A 355 -5.43 7.46 -24.32
N PHE A 356 -4.25 7.17 -24.85
CA PHE A 356 -4.03 6.89 -26.28
C PHE A 356 -4.07 5.41 -26.61
N GLU A 357 -4.34 4.56 -25.63
CA GLU A 357 -4.45 3.11 -25.82
C GLU A 357 -5.85 2.73 -26.26
N THR A 358 -5.91 1.69 -27.07
CA THR A 358 -7.18 1.09 -27.48
C THR A 358 -7.86 0.40 -26.30
N GLU A 359 -9.18 0.18 -26.38
CA GLU A 359 -9.91 -0.54 -25.32
C GLU A 359 -9.37 -1.96 -25.13
N ASP A 360 -8.99 -2.64 -26.22
CA ASP A 360 -8.37 -3.97 -26.18
C ASP A 360 -7.07 -3.97 -25.36
N GLU A 361 -6.19 -2.99 -25.58
CA GLU A 361 -4.94 -2.84 -24.81
C GLU A 361 -5.17 -2.45 -23.34
N LYS A 362 -6.27 -1.75 -23.03
CA LYS A 362 -6.62 -1.40 -21.65
C LYS A 362 -7.14 -2.61 -20.86
N VAL A 363 -7.83 -3.55 -21.53
CA VAL A 363 -8.43 -4.75 -20.94
C VAL A 363 -7.42 -5.91 -20.90
N LEU A 364 -6.63 -6.10 -21.96
CA LEU A 364 -5.52 -7.05 -22.04
C LEU A 364 -4.19 -6.33 -22.36
N PRO A 365 -3.56 -5.69 -21.36
CA PRO A 365 -2.28 -4.99 -21.57
C PRO A 365 -1.10 -5.91 -21.89
N PHE A 366 -1.24 -7.20 -21.57
CA PHE A 366 -0.18 -8.20 -21.70
C PHE A 366 -0.66 -9.36 -22.56
N TYR A 367 -0.10 -9.46 -23.75
CA TYR A 367 -0.46 -10.50 -24.71
C TYR A 367 0.14 -11.85 -24.30
N ALA A 368 -0.59 -12.93 -24.60
CA ALA A 368 -0.11 -14.28 -24.39
C ALA A 368 1.19 -14.48 -25.16
N SER A 369 2.23 -14.94 -24.46
CA SER A 369 3.50 -15.25 -25.08
C SER A 369 3.32 -16.35 -26.13
N SER A 370 3.73 -16.05 -27.36
CA SER A 370 3.73 -16.95 -28.51
C SER A 370 4.69 -18.12 -28.37
N LEU A 371 5.50 -18.15 -27.30
CA LEU A 371 6.40 -19.24 -26.98
C LEU A 371 5.62 -20.45 -26.48
N SER A 372 5.98 -21.62 -27.00
CA SER A 372 5.52 -22.91 -26.51
C SER A 372 5.98 -23.16 -25.06
N LEU A 373 5.35 -24.14 -24.39
CA LEU A 373 5.69 -24.52 -23.02
C LEU A 373 7.15 -24.98 -22.85
N LEU A 374 7.75 -25.52 -23.92
CA LEU A 374 9.16 -25.94 -23.92
C LEU A 374 10.08 -24.73 -24.04
N GLU A 375 9.82 -23.85 -25.00
CA GLU A 375 10.60 -22.61 -25.19
C GLU A 375 10.52 -21.67 -23.98
N LYS A 376 9.36 -21.61 -23.30
CA LYS A 376 9.23 -20.87 -22.03
C LYS A 376 10.14 -21.42 -20.94
N ARG A 377 10.24 -22.74 -20.82
CA ARG A 377 11.12 -23.38 -19.82
C ARG A 377 12.59 -23.17 -20.14
N GLU A 378 12.97 -23.17 -21.42
CA GLU A 378 14.33 -22.87 -21.87
C GLU A 378 14.71 -21.42 -21.58
N VAL A 379 13.81 -20.46 -21.84
CA VAL A 379 14.01 -19.05 -21.50
C VAL A 379 14.12 -18.86 -19.98
N ASP A 380 13.24 -19.50 -19.19
CA ASP A 380 13.28 -19.44 -17.72
C ASP A 380 14.55 -20.07 -17.13
N GLN A 381 15.14 -21.06 -17.81
CA GLN A 381 16.42 -21.66 -17.44
C GLN A 381 17.58 -20.73 -17.80
N ALA A 382 17.58 -20.16 -19.01
CA ALA A 382 18.60 -19.20 -19.46
C ALA A 382 18.64 -17.91 -18.61
N ILE A 383 17.50 -17.45 -18.09
CA ILE A 383 17.43 -16.29 -17.19
C ILE A 383 18.13 -16.58 -15.84
N LYS A 384 18.14 -17.84 -15.39
CA LYS A 384 18.77 -18.28 -14.13
C LYS A 384 20.27 -18.52 -14.27
N GLU A 385 20.77 -18.65 -15.49
CA GLU A 385 22.20 -18.77 -15.73
C GLU A 385 22.89 -17.41 -15.48
N PRO A 386 24.08 -17.41 -14.86
CA PRO A 386 24.82 -16.18 -14.62
C PRO A 386 25.21 -15.56 -15.97
N PRO A 387 24.96 -14.25 -16.17
CA PRO A 387 25.16 -13.59 -17.45
C PRO A 387 26.64 -13.54 -17.81
N GLU A 388 27.01 -14.02 -19.00
CA GLU A 388 28.40 -13.99 -19.47
C GLU A 388 28.82 -12.64 -20.08
N GLN A 389 27.86 -11.79 -20.44
CA GLN A 389 28.08 -10.53 -21.14
C GLN A 389 27.63 -9.32 -20.30
N PRO A 390 28.36 -8.18 -20.32
CA PRO A 390 28.00 -6.98 -19.57
C PRO A 390 26.59 -6.42 -19.89
N LEU A 391 26.12 -6.65 -21.12
CA LEU A 391 24.77 -6.27 -21.52
C LEU A 391 23.71 -7.16 -20.84
N ALA A 392 23.99 -8.45 -20.69
CA ALA A 392 23.09 -9.40 -20.04
C ALA A 392 22.99 -9.15 -18.52
N GLU A 393 24.09 -8.72 -17.87
CA GLU A 393 24.07 -8.23 -16.48
C GLU A 393 23.13 -7.02 -16.32
N LEU A 394 23.20 -6.05 -17.24
CA LEU A 394 22.33 -4.88 -17.20
C LEU A 394 20.86 -5.26 -17.39
N PHE A 395 20.55 -6.17 -18.33
CA PHE A 395 19.18 -6.62 -18.58
C PHE A 395 18.59 -7.50 -17.47
N GLN A 396 19.40 -8.14 -16.63
CA GLN A 396 18.93 -8.81 -15.41
C GLN A 396 18.30 -7.83 -14.42
N GLU A 397 18.79 -6.58 -14.33
CA GLU A 397 18.16 -5.57 -13.46
C GLU A 397 16.78 -5.10 -14.00
N TYR A 398 16.53 -5.28 -15.30
CA TYR A 398 15.28 -4.86 -15.97
C TYR A 398 14.34 -6.01 -16.31
N THR A 399 14.56 -7.22 -15.79
CA THR A 399 13.66 -8.36 -16.03
C THR A 399 12.23 -8.05 -15.56
N ALA A 400 12.07 -7.24 -14.51
CA ALA A 400 10.78 -6.75 -14.03
C ALA A 400 10.01 -5.86 -15.03
N LEU A 401 10.68 -5.33 -16.07
CA LEU A 401 10.08 -4.51 -17.13
C LEU A 401 9.74 -5.32 -18.39
N GLU A 402 9.85 -6.65 -18.39
CA GLU A 402 9.56 -7.47 -19.58
C GLU A 402 8.16 -7.21 -20.16
N ASN A 403 7.16 -7.10 -19.28
CA ASN A 403 5.78 -6.81 -19.68
C ASN A 403 5.59 -5.38 -20.23
N PHE A 404 6.38 -4.41 -19.77
CA PHE A 404 6.41 -3.07 -20.35
C PHE A 404 6.94 -3.13 -21.79
N TRP A 405 8.03 -3.87 -22.01
CA TRP A 405 8.61 -4.03 -23.35
C TRP A 405 7.71 -4.81 -24.31
N LYS A 406 6.98 -5.82 -23.84
CA LYS A 406 5.96 -6.51 -24.65
C LYS A 406 4.90 -5.53 -25.17
N ARG A 407 4.37 -4.68 -24.28
CA ARG A 407 3.37 -3.66 -24.65
C ARG A 407 3.95 -2.59 -25.58
N TYR A 408 5.16 -2.11 -25.30
CA TYR A 408 5.86 -1.15 -26.16
C TYR A 408 6.10 -1.69 -27.58
N ASN A 409 6.60 -2.93 -27.69
CA ASN A 409 6.90 -3.56 -28.98
C ASN A 409 5.64 -3.81 -29.80
N LYS A 410 4.52 -4.18 -29.17
CA LYS A 410 3.25 -4.35 -29.85
C LYS A 410 2.77 -3.04 -30.50
N VAL A 411 2.73 -1.96 -29.72
CA VAL A 411 2.36 -0.62 -30.25
C VAL A 411 3.31 -0.19 -31.36
N MET A 412 4.61 -0.52 -31.25
CA MET A 412 5.59 -0.24 -32.31
C MET A 412 5.28 -1.02 -33.60
N LEU A 413 4.89 -2.30 -33.50
CA LEU A 413 4.46 -3.09 -34.67
C LEU A 413 3.19 -2.52 -35.30
N ASP A 414 2.21 -2.14 -34.47
CA ASP A 414 0.96 -1.56 -34.97
C ASP A 414 1.20 -0.21 -35.66
N LYS A 415 2.09 0.63 -35.11
CA LYS A 415 2.55 1.86 -35.75
C LYS A 415 3.21 1.59 -37.10
N LEU A 416 4.05 0.55 -37.20
CA LEU A 416 4.70 0.18 -38.46
C LEU A 416 3.68 -0.29 -39.50
N ALA A 417 2.70 -1.11 -39.11
CA ALA A 417 1.62 -1.56 -39.98
C ALA A 417 0.77 -0.39 -40.48
N LEU A 418 0.39 0.55 -39.61
CA LEU A 418 -0.34 1.76 -39.98
C LEU A 418 0.46 2.65 -40.95
N ASN A 419 1.77 2.79 -40.73
CA ASN A 419 2.62 3.55 -41.64
C ASN A 419 2.71 2.90 -43.03
N GLN A 420 2.78 1.56 -43.09
CA GLN A 420 2.79 0.83 -44.36
C GLN A 420 1.47 1.02 -45.11
N GLU A 421 0.34 0.87 -44.42
CA GLU A 421 -0.99 1.01 -45.02
C GLU A 421 -1.25 2.44 -45.49
N ASN A 422 -0.84 3.45 -44.71
CA ASN A 422 -0.88 4.84 -45.13
C ASN A 422 -0.03 5.06 -46.39
N GLY A 423 1.15 4.44 -46.48
CA GLY A 423 2.00 4.46 -47.67
C GLY A 423 1.29 3.87 -48.90
N ASN A 424 0.63 2.73 -48.75
CA ASN A 424 -0.15 2.08 -49.81
C ASN A 424 -1.30 2.98 -50.27
N LEU A 425 -2.09 3.51 -49.33
CA LEU A 425 -3.22 4.39 -49.63
C LEU A 425 -2.77 5.70 -50.30
N LEU A 426 -1.62 6.26 -49.93
CA LEU A 426 -1.06 7.42 -50.61
C LEU A 426 -0.67 7.11 -52.07
N GLN A 427 -0.07 5.95 -52.32
CA GLN A 427 0.24 5.51 -53.68
C GLN A 427 -1.02 5.29 -54.50
N GLU A 428 -2.02 4.61 -53.95
CA GLU A 428 -3.31 4.40 -54.61
C GLU A 428 -4.01 5.74 -54.88
N ASN A 429 -4.01 6.67 -53.92
CA ASN A 429 -4.57 8.00 -54.10
C ASN A 429 -3.85 8.77 -55.22
N GLN A 430 -2.52 8.68 -55.30
CA GLN A 430 -1.75 9.26 -56.39
C GLN A 430 -2.13 8.63 -57.74
N GLN A 431 -2.23 7.30 -57.82
CA GLN A 431 -2.65 6.60 -59.03
C GLN A 431 -4.07 7.00 -59.46
N LEU A 432 -5.03 7.05 -58.54
CA LEU A 432 -6.39 7.48 -58.80
C LEU A 432 -6.45 8.94 -59.27
N ARG A 433 -5.65 9.83 -58.67
CA ARG A 433 -5.51 11.22 -59.14
C ARG A 433 -4.91 11.29 -60.53
N SER A 434 -3.92 10.45 -60.86
CA SER A 434 -3.35 10.36 -62.20
C SER A 434 -4.35 9.84 -63.23
N VAL A 435 -5.12 8.80 -62.90
CA VAL A 435 -6.18 8.25 -63.77
C VAL A 435 -7.30 9.28 -63.96
N LEU A 436 -7.71 9.97 -62.90
CA LEU A 436 -8.72 11.02 -62.98
C LEU A 436 -8.22 12.19 -63.84
N LYS A 437 -6.94 12.58 -63.69
CA LYS A 437 -6.30 13.57 -64.55
C LYS A 437 -6.34 13.11 -66.02
N GLN A 438 -5.90 11.89 -66.31
CA GLN A 438 -5.96 11.32 -67.67
C GLN A 438 -7.38 11.27 -68.23
N TYR A 439 -8.40 10.97 -67.42
CA TYR A 439 -9.79 10.95 -67.83
C TYR A 439 -10.32 12.36 -68.16
N LEU A 440 -10.02 13.35 -67.31
CA LEU A 440 -10.38 14.75 -67.55
C LEU A 440 -9.65 15.30 -68.78
N ASP A 441 -8.38 14.95 -68.96
CA ASP A 441 -7.59 15.26 -70.15
C ASP A 441 -8.12 14.51 -71.39
N GLY A 442 -8.74 13.35 -71.23
CA GLY A 442 -9.40 12.64 -72.34
C GLY A 442 -10.70 13.30 -72.82
N ILE A 443 -11.35 14.09 -71.97
CA ILE A 443 -12.65 14.74 -72.25
C ILE A 443 -12.50 16.23 -72.59
N SER A 444 -11.49 16.88 -72.02
CA SER A 444 -11.17 18.29 -72.25
C SER A 444 -10.15 18.45 -73.37
N VAL A 445 -10.25 19.51 -74.18
CA VAL A 445 -9.25 19.85 -75.18
C VAL A 445 -8.46 21.06 -74.68
N SER A 446 -7.26 20.81 -74.15
CA SER A 446 -6.32 21.84 -73.67
C SER A 446 -4.98 21.76 -74.39
N ASP A 447 -4.19 22.83 -74.32
CA ASP A 447 -2.93 22.98 -75.08
C ASP A 447 -1.86 21.95 -74.65
N GLU A 448 -1.84 21.57 -73.37
CA GLU A 448 -0.96 20.49 -72.85
C GLU A 448 -1.28 19.14 -73.51
N ILE A 449 -2.57 18.83 -73.72
CA ILE A 449 -3.04 17.55 -74.29
C ILE A 449 -2.76 17.46 -75.79
N LEU A 450 -2.74 18.59 -76.49
CA LEU A 450 -2.38 18.67 -77.92
C LEU A 450 -0.86 18.59 -78.15
N SER A 451 -0.06 18.88 -77.14
CA SER A 451 1.41 18.79 -77.19
C SER A 451 1.95 17.37 -76.93
N GLU A 452 1.17 16.52 -76.25
CA GLU A 452 1.50 15.12 -75.98
C GLU A 452 0.84 14.17 -76.99
N THR A 453 1.33 12.92 -77.08
CA THR A 453 0.71 11.89 -77.95
C THR A 453 -0.72 11.62 -77.48
N ASN A 454 -1.71 11.89 -78.32
CA ASN A 454 -3.12 11.86 -77.98
C ASN A 454 -3.95 11.13 -79.05
N PRO A 455 -5.20 10.72 -78.75
CA PRO A 455 -6.06 10.06 -79.74
C PRO A 455 -6.78 11.07 -80.67
N LEU A 456 -6.69 12.37 -80.38
CA LEU A 456 -7.33 13.45 -81.13
C LEU A 456 -6.53 13.86 -82.38
N PHE A 457 -5.20 13.75 -82.35
CA PHE A 457 -4.32 14.08 -83.49
C PHE A 457 -3.18 13.07 -83.64
N ILE A 458 -3.41 12.04 -84.46
CA ILE A 458 -2.49 10.90 -84.62
C ILE A 458 -1.42 11.22 -85.68
N VAL A 459 -0.15 11.30 -85.27
CA VAL A 459 1.00 11.49 -86.16
C VAL A 459 1.88 10.23 -86.12
N ASN A 460 2.21 9.68 -87.29
CA ASN A 460 3.09 8.50 -87.44
C ASN A 460 2.63 7.25 -86.66
N ASN A 461 1.33 6.95 -86.64
CA ASN A 461 0.73 5.78 -85.94
C ASN A 461 1.07 5.68 -84.44
N LYS A 462 1.51 6.77 -83.81
CA LYS A 462 1.77 6.82 -82.37
C LYS A 462 0.52 7.34 -81.68
N THR A 463 -0.12 6.48 -80.88
CA THR A 463 -1.25 6.83 -80.02
C THR A 463 -0.97 6.34 -78.61
N ASN A 464 -1.56 7.00 -77.64
CA ASN A 464 -1.53 6.67 -76.21
C ASN A 464 -2.61 5.64 -75.81
N ILE A 465 -3.34 5.06 -76.77
CA ILE A 465 -4.36 4.02 -76.55
C ILE A 465 -3.85 2.70 -77.14
N THR A 466 -3.78 1.65 -76.31
CA THR A 466 -3.59 0.28 -76.78
C THR A 466 -4.87 -0.25 -77.42
N LEU A 467 -4.95 -0.18 -78.75
CA LEU A 467 -6.02 -0.78 -79.56
C LEU A 467 -5.84 -2.30 -79.65
N GLY A 468 -5.99 -3.01 -78.52
CA GLY A 468 -6.06 -4.46 -78.47
C GLY A 468 -7.45 -4.91 -78.06
N VAL A 469 -8.28 -5.34 -79.02
CA VAL A 469 -9.57 -6.00 -78.73
C VAL A 469 -9.26 -7.38 -78.13
N PRO A 470 -9.86 -7.79 -77.00
CA PRO A 470 -9.79 -9.18 -76.56
C PRO A 470 -10.54 -10.03 -77.60
N VAL A 471 -9.82 -10.81 -78.40
CA VAL A 471 -10.43 -11.77 -79.34
C VAL A 471 -10.97 -12.94 -78.52
N VAL A 472 -12.29 -12.98 -78.35
CA VAL A 472 -13.00 -14.03 -77.59
C VAL A 472 -13.32 -15.27 -78.43
N ASP A 473 -12.89 -15.33 -79.70
CA ASP A 473 -13.19 -16.44 -80.62
C ASP A 473 -12.02 -17.44 -80.70
N ALA A 474 -12.24 -18.65 -80.17
CA ALA A 474 -11.23 -19.71 -80.04
C ALA A 474 -10.76 -20.34 -81.38
N ARG A 475 -11.30 -19.90 -82.53
CA ARG A 475 -10.97 -20.46 -83.86
C ARG A 475 -9.93 -19.66 -84.65
N VAL A 476 -9.47 -18.51 -84.13
CA VAL A 476 -8.45 -17.65 -84.77
C VAL A 476 -7.14 -17.60 -83.94
N GLN A 477 -6.99 -18.47 -82.93
CA GLN A 477 -5.69 -18.68 -82.30
C GLN A 477 -4.79 -19.52 -83.21
N GLY A 478 -3.99 -18.85 -84.04
CA GLY A 478 -2.71 -19.39 -84.44
C GLY A 478 -1.90 -19.68 -83.17
N GLN A 479 -1.46 -20.93 -83.01
CA GLN A 479 -0.66 -21.40 -81.88
C GLN A 479 0.47 -20.41 -81.54
N PRO A 480 0.60 -19.95 -80.28
CA PRO A 480 1.83 -19.29 -79.85
C PRO A 480 2.92 -20.36 -79.72
N ALA A 481 4.09 -20.08 -80.30
CA ALA A 481 5.28 -20.89 -80.13
C ALA A 481 5.55 -21.13 -78.63
N GLN A 482 5.71 -22.41 -78.27
CA GLN A 482 6.15 -22.84 -76.94
C GLN A 482 7.48 -22.15 -76.61
N LYS A 483 7.43 -21.17 -75.69
CA LYS A 483 8.62 -20.74 -74.96
C LYS A 483 8.76 -21.66 -73.76
N THR A 484 9.62 -22.66 -73.90
CA THR A 484 10.05 -23.51 -72.79
C THR A 484 10.82 -22.65 -71.80
N VAL A 485 10.17 -22.30 -70.68
CA VAL A 485 10.84 -21.77 -69.49
C VAL A 485 10.87 -22.90 -68.48
N VAL A 486 12.08 -23.40 -68.19
CA VAL A 486 12.32 -24.36 -67.13
C VAL A 486 12.39 -23.57 -65.82
N GLU A 487 11.36 -23.66 -65.00
CA GLU A 487 11.40 -23.15 -63.62
C GLU A 487 12.17 -24.15 -62.74
N ALA A 488 13.34 -23.72 -62.27
CA ALA A 488 14.11 -24.41 -61.25
C ALA A 488 13.52 -24.09 -59.86
N ALA A 489 12.44 -24.77 -59.47
CA ALA A 489 11.93 -24.68 -58.10
C ALA A 489 11.13 -25.91 -57.65
N HIS A 490 11.43 -27.13 -58.12
CA HIS A 490 10.91 -28.36 -57.51
C HIS A 490 11.94 -29.50 -57.52
N ILE A 491 13.00 -29.33 -56.73
CA ILE A 491 13.74 -30.41 -56.07
C ILE A 491 14.08 -29.78 -54.71
N VAL A 492 13.36 -30.06 -53.62
CA VAL A 492 13.64 -31.18 -52.73
C VAL A 492 12.36 -31.57 -52.02
N LYS A 493 11.82 -32.76 -52.31
CA LYS A 493 11.30 -33.67 -51.29
C LYS A 493 11.52 -35.11 -51.76
N ASN A 494 12.19 -35.87 -50.89
CA ASN A 494 12.39 -37.31 -50.87
C ASN A 494 13.59 -37.86 -51.64
N THR A 495 14.72 -37.92 -50.95
CA THR A 495 15.57 -39.11 -50.95
C THR A 495 15.93 -39.43 -49.51
N ILE A 496 15.98 -40.73 -49.24
CA ILE A 496 16.23 -41.43 -47.97
C ILE A 496 17.48 -40.95 -47.24
#